data_AF-A0A845GYD0-F1
#
_entry.id   AF-A0A845GYD0-F1
#
_cell.length_a   1.000
_cell.length_b   1.000
_cell.length_c   1.000
_cell.angle_alpha   90.00
_cell.angle_beta   90.00
_cell.angle_gamma   90.00
#
_symmetry.space_group_name_H-M   'P 1'
#
loop_
_entity.id
_entity.type
_entity.pdbx_description
1 polymer ?
#
loop_
_entity_poly.entity_id
_entity_poly.type
_entity_poly.pdbx_seq_one_letter_code
_entity_poly.pdbx_strand_id
1 'polypeptide(L)'
;MPPVDEDAPSPYALPFVVALTGHRDLHAGDVAAVAVQLFEAIELIAAALPHSPIHFLSALADGADQLFAEQVLKLQRQCAASAPHGRRRIELIVPLPMPFDDYCVEQAGGAAARERDPLRFEADRQAFAARFLRYSAGAGRVFVIPPAPP
;
A
#
# COMPACT_ATOMS: atom_id res chain seq x y z
N MET A 1 -7.90 -7.99 38.91
CA MET A 1 -7.53 -7.38 37.62
C MET A 1 -7.44 -8.49 36.60
N PRO A 2 -8.01 -8.34 35.39
CA PRO A 2 -7.70 -9.26 34.30
C PRO A 2 -6.20 -9.13 33.97
N PRO A 3 -5.56 -10.20 33.45
CA PRO A 3 -4.19 -10.13 32.99
C PRO A 3 -4.09 -9.08 31.88
N VAL A 4 -3.15 -8.14 32.04
CA VAL A 4 -2.72 -7.28 30.95
C VAL A 4 -2.00 -8.19 29.95
N ASP A 5 -2.54 -8.26 28.75
CA ASP A 5 -1.89 -8.93 27.63
C ASP A 5 -0.60 -8.16 27.31
N GLU A 6 0.55 -8.63 27.79
CA GLU A 6 1.85 -7.93 27.67
C GLU A 6 2.29 -7.76 26.21
N ASP A 7 1.72 -8.56 25.30
CA ASP A 7 1.93 -8.47 23.85
C ASP A 7 1.02 -7.45 23.16
N ALA A 8 0.05 -6.88 23.87
CA ALA A 8 -0.84 -5.87 23.31
C ALA A 8 -0.11 -4.51 23.22
N PRO A 9 -0.06 -3.87 22.03
CA PRO A 9 0.49 -2.53 21.92
C PRO A 9 -0.28 -1.59 22.84
N SER A 10 0.45 -0.85 23.67
CA SER A 10 -0.10 0.16 24.57
C SER A 10 -1.06 1.08 23.80
N PRO A 11 -2.21 1.50 24.36
CA PRO A 11 -3.05 2.52 23.74
C PRO A 11 -2.32 3.88 23.55
N TYR A 12 -1.12 4.02 24.10
CA TYR A 12 -0.18 5.13 23.89
C TYR A 12 0.92 4.84 22.85
N ALA A 13 0.88 3.69 22.16
CA ALA A 13 1.85 3.36 21.13
C ALA A 13 1.64 4.28 19.91
N LEU A 14 2.61 5.17 19.68
CA LEU A 14 2.62 6.05 18.52
C LEU A 14 2.83 5.22 17.25
N PRO A 15 1.98 5.38 16.21
CA PRO A 15 2.17 4.67 14.96
C PRO A 15 3.45 5.17 14.26
N PHE A 16 4.27 4.23 13.78
CA PHE A 16 5.38 4.54 12.89
C PHE A 16 4.88 4.50 11.44
N VAL A 17 5.09 5.59 10.71
CA VAL A 17 4.52 5.77 9.38
C VAL A 17 5.63 5.71 8.34
N VAL A 18 5.50 4.81 7.38
CA VAL A 18 6.46 4.63 6.27
C VAL A 18 5.75 4.93 4.96
N ALA A 19 6.26 5.87 4.19
CA ALA A 19 5.82 6.13 2.83
C ALA A 19 6.93 5.77 1.84
N LEU A 20 6.53 5.36 0.64
CA LEU A 20 7.45 5.07 -0.46
C LEU A 20 7.11 5.97 -1.66
N THR A 21 8.13 6.28 -2.45
CA THR A 21 8.00 6.86 -3.78
C THR A 21 8.90 6.06 -4.73
N GLY A 22 8.50 5.95 -5.99
CA GLY A 22 9.28 5.25 -7.00
C GLY A 22 8.68 5.40 -8.39
N HIS A 23 9.36 4.82 -9.38
CA HIS A 23 8.94 4.90 -10.78
C HIS A 23 7.71 4.03 -11.07
N ARG A 24 6.87 4.51 -12.00
CA ARG A 24 5.76 3.73 -12.56
C ARG A 24 6.22 2.68 -13.57
N ASP A 25 7.27 3.00 -14.32
CA ASP A 25 7.86 2.15 -15.33
C ASP A 25 9.09 1.43 -14.78
N LEU A 26 8.83 0.38 -13.99
CA LEU A 26 9.89 -0.47 -13.48
C LEU A 26 10.41 -1.37 -14.60
N HIS A 27 11.72 -1.39 -14.80
CA HIS A 27 12.34 -2.29 -15.76
C HIS A 27 12.10 -3.75 -15.35
N ALA A 28 11.54 -4.54 -16.28
CA ALA A 28 11.05 -5.89 -15.99
C ALA A 28 12.13 -6.84 -15.42
N GLY A 29 13.39 -6.65 -15.82
CA GLY A 29 14.52 -7.44 -15.32
C GLY A 29 14.85 -7.19 -13.84
N ASP A 30 14.45 -6.04 -13.30
CA ASP A 30 14.81 -5.62 -11.95
C ASP A 30 13.71 -5.86 -10.93
N VAL A 31 12.46 -6.03 -11.38
CA VAL A 31 11.28 -6.16 -10.51
C VAL A 31 11.46 -7.25 -9.45
N ALA A 32 11.98 -8.43 -9.83
CA ALA A 32 12.18 -9.53 -8.89
C ALA A 32 13.23 -9.21 -7.82
N ALA A 33 14.36 -8.60 -8.21
CA ALA A 33 15.41 -8.22 -7.28
C ALA A 33 14.96 -7.10 -6.34
N VAL A 34 14.27 -6.09 -6.88
CA VAL A 34 13.68 -4.99 -6.10
C VAL A 34 12.64 -5.52 -5.12
N ALA A 35 11.79 -6.48 -5.52
CA ALA A 35 10.80 -7.08 -4.64
C ALA A 35 11.44 -7.72 -3.40
N VAL A 36 12.55 -8.44 -3.56
CA VAL A 36 13.29 -9.06 -2.46
C VAL A 36 13.87 -8.00 -1.54
N GLN A 37 14.60 -7.02 -2.09
CA GLN A 37 15.22 -5.95 -1.31
C GLN A 37 14.18 -5.12 -0.55
N LEU A 38 13.04 -4.85 -1.19
CA LEU A 38 11.96 -4.11 -0.58
C LEU A 38 11.31 -4.89 0.55
N PHE A 39 11.12 -6.21 0.37
CA PHE A 39 10.62 -7.09 1.42
C PHE A 39 11.59 -7.14 2.62
N GLU A 40 12.89 -7.28 2.38
CA GLU A 40 13.92 -7.26 3.44
C GLU A 40 13.92 -5.93 4.21
N ALA A 41 13.77 -4.80 3.50
CA ALA A 41 13.72 -3.48 4.14
C ALA A 41 12.48 -3.31 5.03
N ILE A 42 11.28 -3.69 4.57
CA ILE A 42 10.06 -3.60 5.39
C ILE A 42 10.10 -4.57 6.58
N GLU A 43 10.71 -5.75 6.42
CA GLU A 43 10.88 -6.73 7.48
C GLU A 43 11.85 -6.20 8.55
N LEU A 44 12.95 -5.57 8.14
CA LEU A 44 13.90 -4.93 9.06
C LEU A 44 13.25 -3.82 9.89
N ILE A 45 12.42 -2.98 9.28
CA ILE A 45 11.64 -1.95 9.99
C ILE A 45 10.68 -2.62 11.00
N ALA A 46 9.99 -3.68 10.58
CA ALA A 46 9.06 -4.40 11.45
C ALA A 46 9.77 -5.13 12.60
N ALA A 47 10.97 -5.66 12.40
CA ALA A 47 11.76 -6.29 13.45
C ALA A 47 12.28 -5.27 14.47
N ALA A 48 12.63 -4.06 14.03
CA ALA A 48 13.13 -2.99 14.89
C ALA A 48 12.07 -2.37 15.83
N LEU A 49 10.78 -2.54 15.51
CA LEU A 49 9.67 -1.86 16.20
C LEU A 49 8.60 -2.83 16.76
N PRO A 50 8.97 -3.92 17.45
CA PRO A 50 8.11 -5.11 17.67
C PRO A 50 6.75 -4.83 18.32
N HIS A 51 6.64 -3.74 19.10
CA HIS A 51 5.41 -3.37 19.82
C HIS A 51 4.73 -2.10 19.27
N SER A 52 5.26 -1.49 18.21
CA SER A 52 4.67 -0.30 17.59
C SER A 52 3.79 -0.70 16.40
N PRO A 53 2.57 -0.13 16.26
CA PRO A 53 1.84 -0.16 15.01
C PRO A 53 2.68 0.47 13.90
N ILE A 54 2.71 -0.15 12.73
CA ILE A 54 3.37 0.35 11.53
C ILE A 54 2.34 0.53 10.44
N HIS A 55 2.21 1.77 9.97
CA HIS A 55 1.36 2.13 8.85
C HIS A 55 2.23 2.37 7.62
N PHE A 56 2.09 1.52 6.62
CA PHE A 56 2.73 1.70 5.33
C PHE A 56 1.76 2.44 4.40
N LEU A 57 2.15 3.62 3.92
CA LEU A 57 1.32 4.49 3.09
C LEU A 57 1.71 4.32 1.62
N SER A 58 0.70 4.11 0.77
CA SER A 58 0.85 4.13 -0.68
C SER A 58 -0.46 4.55 -1.33
N ALA A 59 -0.37 5.36 -2.38
CA ALA A 59 -1.53 5.72 -3.19
C ALA A 59 -1.92 4.60 -4.17
N LEU A 60 -1.15 3.50 -4.21
CA LEU A 60 -1.28 2.38 -5.15
C LEU A 60 -1.15 2.80 -6.62
N ALA A 61 -0.35 3.83 -6.90
CA ALA A 61 0.04 4.17 -8.26
C ALA A 61 0.70 2.96 -8.95
N ASP A 62 0.66 2.93 -10.28
CA ASP A 62 1.32 1.85 -11.03
C ASP A 62 2.83 1.79 -10.74
N GLY A 63 3.41 0.59 -10.89
CA GLY A 63 4.84 0.34 -10.69
C GLY A 63 5.21 0.18 -9.21
N ALA A 64 6.15 1.02 -8.74
CA ALA A 64 6.78 0.88 -7.42
C ALA A 64 5.79 0.86 -6.24
N ASP A 65 4.75 1.69 -6.29
CA ASP A 65 3.72 1.78 -5.24
C ASP A 65 2.97 0.44 -5.07
N GLN A 66 2.56 -0.18 -6.18
CA GLN A 66 1.92 -1.49 -6.17
C GLN A 66 2.86 -2.62 -5.76
N LEU A 67 4.12 -2.57 -6.20
CA LEU A 67 5.14 -3.54 -5.78
C LEU A 67 5.38 -3.47 -4.26
N PHE A 68 5.43 -2.27 -3.71
CA PHE A 68 5.54 -2.02 -2.27
C PHE A 68 4.32 -2.54 -1.51
N ALA A 69 3.11 -2.22 -1.96
CA ALA A 69 1.88 -2.72 -1.37
C ALA A 69 1.84 -4.26 -1.35
N GLU A 70 2.32 -4.92 -2.41
CA GLU A 70 2.42 -6.37 -2.45
C GLU A 70 3.32 -6.93 -1.35
N GLN A 71 4.49 -6.32 -1.13
CA GLN A 71 5.42 -6.77 -0.09
C GLN A 71 4.86 -6.50 1.31
N VAL A 72 4.23 -5.34 1.54
CA VAL A 72 3.57 -5.02 2.82
C VAL A 72 2.48 -6.03 3.13
N LEU A 73 1.62 -6.36 2.16
CA LEU A 73 0.56 -7.34 2.35
C LEU A 73 1.11 -8.76 2.58
N LYS A 74 2.27 -9.09 1.99
CA LYS A 74 2.97 -10.35 2.26
C LYS A 74 3.43 -10.42 3.72
N LEU A 75 4.08 -9.37 4.22
CA LEU A 75 4.51 -9.28 5.62
C LEU A 75 3.30 -9.33 6.57
N GLN A 76 2.22 -8.60 6.26
CA GLN A 76 0.98 -8.62 7.05
C GLN A 76 0.41 -10.05 7.19
N ARG A 77 0.40 -10.83 6.10
CA ARG A 77 -0.04 -12.24 6.13
C ARG A 77 0.88 -13.13 6.97
N GLN A 78 2.20 -12.94 6.87
CA GLN A 78 3.17 -13.69 7.68
C GLN A 78 3.01 -13.40 9.18
N CYS A 79 2.85 -12.13 9.55
CA CYS A 79 2.62 -11.75 10.94
C CYS A 79 1.28 -12.27 11.48
N ALA A 80 0.22 -12.25 10.65
CA ALA A 80 -1.09 -12.75 11.04
C ALA A 80 -1.11 -14.28 11.29
N ALA A 81 -0.26 -15.04 10.60
CA ALA A 81 -0.14 -16.49 10.82
C ALA A 81 0.55 -16.83 12.15
N SER A 82 1.39 -15.93 12.68
CA SER A 82 2.23 -16.19 13.86
C SER A 82 1.64 -15.68 15.17
N ALA A 83 0.54 -14.91 15.16
CA ALA A 83 -0.03 -14.29 16.35
C ALA A 83 -1.54 -14.60 16.50
N PRO A 84 -1.95 -15.46 17.46
CA PRO A 84 -3.35 -15.88 17.58
C PRO A 84 -4.31 -14.84 18.17
N HIS A 85 -3.83 -13.74 18.79
CA HIS A 85 -4.71 -12.77 19.49
C HIS A 85 -4.28 -11.28 19.39
N GLY A 86 -3.66 -10.85 18.29
CA GLY A 86 -3.20 -9.46 18.12
C GLY A 86 -4.05 -8.62 17.13
N ARG A 87 -4.25 -7.34 17.44
CA ARG A 87 -4.61 -6.32 16.42
C ARG A 87 -3.56 -6.33 15.30
N ARG A 88 -3.96 -5.98 14.07
CA ARG A 88 -3.02 -5.85 12.94
C ARG A 88 -1.97 -4.79 13.25
N ARG A 89 -0.78 -5.22 13.65
CA ARG A 89 0.36 -4.32 13.87
C ARG A 89 0.85 -3.70 12.57
N ILE A 90 0.81 -4.46 11.49
CA ILE A 90 1.24 -4.06 10.15
C ILE A 90 -0.01 -3.76 9.32
N GLU A 91 -0.14 -2.52 8.85
CA GLU A 91 -1.25 -2.12 8.00
C GLU A 91 -0.78 -1.33 6.77
N LEU A 92 -1.35 -1.69 5.61
CA LEU A 92 -1.34 -0.85 4.43
C LEU A 92 -2.46 0.19 4.54
N ILE A 93 -2.10 1.47 4.42
CA ILE A 93 -3.01 2.60 4.39
C ILE A 93 -2.98 3.21 2.98
N VAL A 94 -4.15 3.39 2.37
CA VAL A 94 -4.29 3.85 0.99
C VAL A 94 -4.98 5.22 0.95
N PRO A 95 -4.20 6.32 1.01
CA PRO A 95 -4.70 7.65 0.79
C PRO A 95 -4.75 7.95 -0.72
N LEU A 96 -5.95 8.09 -1.27
CA LEU A 96 -6.17 8.48 -2.66
C LEU A 96 -6.07 10.00 -2.81
N PRO A 97 -5.33 10.52 -3.80
CA PRO A 97 -5.20 11.97 -4.01
C PRO A 97 -6.48 12.62 -4.58
N MET A 98 -7.37 11.82 -5.14
CA MET A 98 -8.61 12.21 -5.79
C MET A 98 -9.61 11.04 -5.75
N PRO A 99 -10.88 11.21 -6.11
CA PRO A 99 -11.83 10.10 -6.22
C PRO A 99 -11.29 8.95 -7.10
N PHE A 100 -11.66 7.72 -6.76
CA PHE A 100 -11.07 6.52 -7.38
C PHE A 100 -11.21 6.49 -8.90
N ASP A 101 -12.37 6.87 -9.44
CA ASP A 101 -12.60 6.88 -10.89
C ASP A 101 -11.71 7.89 -11.61
N ASP A 102 -11.57 9.10 -11.04
CA ASP A 102 -10.68 10.15 -11.57
C ASP A 102 -9.21 9.68 -11.49
N TYR A 103 -8.84 9.01 -10.40
CA TYR A 103 -7.50 8.47 -10.23
C TYR A 103 -7.19 7.40 -11.27
N CYS A 104 -8.14 6.52 -11.60
CA CYS A 104 -7.97 5.53 -12.66
C CYS A 104 -7.72 6.21 -14.02
N VAL A 105 -8.41 7.32 -14.31
CA VAL A 105 -8.21 8.09 -15.55
C VAL A 105 -6.79 8.68 -15.59
N GLU A 106 -6.33 9.29 -14.50
CA GLU A 106 -4.97 9.86 -14.42
C GLU A 106 -3.88 8.79 -14.54
N GLN A 107 -4.09 7.61 -13.94
CA GLN A 107 -3.14 6.49 -14.06
C GLN A 107 -3.09 5.91 -15.47
N ALA A 108 -4.18 5.99 -16.23
CA ALA A 108 -4.22 5.62 -17.65
C ALA A 108 -3.69 6.72 -18.60
N GLY A 109 -3.08 7.78 -18.08
CA GLY A 109 -2.49 8.87 -18.87
C GLY A 109 -3.44 10.02 -19.22
N GLY A 110 -4.62 10.06 -18.58
CA GLY A 110 -5.54 11.20 -18.64
C GLY A 110 -6.25 11.37 -19.99
N ALA A 111 -6.85 12.55 -20.18
CA ALA A 111 -7.64 12.89 -21.36
C ALA A 111 -6.83 12.79 -22.67
N ALA A 112 -5.56 13.18 -22.64
CA ALA A 112 -4.68 13.12 -23.81
C ALA A 112 -4.41 11.69 -24.29
N ALA A 113 -4.25 10.73 -23.35
CA ALA A 113 -4.11 9.32 -23.71
C ALA A 113 -5.41 8.76 -24.31
N ARG A 114 -6.56 9.14 -23.73
CA ARG A 114 -7.88 8.74 -24.22
C ARG A 114 -8.17 9.23 -25.64
N GLU A 115 -7.79 10.46 -25.97
CA GLU A 115 -7.98 11.01 -27.31
C GLU A 115 -7.09 10.31 -28.35
N ARG A 116 -5.83 10.05 -27.98
CA ARG A 116 -4.84 9.41 -28.86
C ARG A 116 -5.19 7.97 -29.20
N ASP A 117 -5.60 7.17 -28.21
CA ASP A 117 -5.99 5.77 -28.39
C ASP A 117 -7.05 5.36 -27.34
N PRO A 118 -8.34 5.49 -27.66
CA PRO A 118 -9.43 5.20 -26.73
C PRO A 118 -9.47 3.75 -26.24
N LEU A 119 -9.11 2.80 -27.11
CA LEU A 119 -9.16 1.36 -26.77
C LEU A 119 -8.02 1.01 -25.82
N ARG A 120 -6.81 1.50 -26.11
CA ARG A 120 -5.66 1.28 -25.22
C ARG A 120 -5.87 1.96 -23.86
N PHE A 121 -6.36 3.20 -23.87
CA PHE A 121 -6.68 3.93 -22.64
C PHE A 121 -7.64 3.13 -21.74
N GLU A 122 -8.73 2.60 -22.30
CA GLU A 122 -9.70 1.85 -21.51
C GLU A 122 -9.12 0.55 -20.96
N ALA A 123 -8.31 -0.15 -21.75
CA ALA A 123 -7.59 -1.35 -21.30
C ALA A 123 -6.62 -1.04 -20.15
N ASP A 124 -5.82 0.01 -20.27
CA ASP A 124 -4.86 0.42 -19.23
C ASP A 124 -5.59 0.88 -17.95
N ARG A 125 -6.68 1.64 -18.08
CA ARG A 125 -7.55 2.07 -16.97
C ARG A 125 -8.14 0.88 -16.22
N GLN A 126 -8.68 -0.10 -16.94
CA GLN A 126 -9.24 -1.32 -16.34
C GLN A 126 -8.16 -2.18 -15.68
N ALA A 127 -6.99 -2.30 -16.30
CA ALA A 127 -5.86 -3.05 -15.74
C ALA A 127 -5.36 -2.41 -14.43
N PHE A 128 -5.24 -1.09 -14.39
CA PHE A 128 -4.92 -0.34 -13.17
C PHE A 128 -5.99 -0.58 -12.09
N ALA A 129 -7.28 -0.38 -12.42
CA ALA A 129 -8.37 -0.56 -11.46
C ALA A 129 -8.39 -1.97 -10.87
N ALA A 130 -8.16 -3.01 -11.67
CA ALA A 130 -8.10 -4.39 -11.21
C ALA A 130 -6.94 -4.62 -10.22
N ARG A 131 -5.74 -4.08 -10.51
CA ARG A 131 -4.59 -4.16 -9.59
C ARG A 131 -4.86 -3.38 -8.29
N PHE A 132 -5.39 -2.17 -8.39
CA PHE A 132 -5.76 -1.35 -7.23
C PHE A 132 -6.74 -2.08 -6.32
N LEU A 133 -7.82 -2.64 -6.87
CA LEU A 133 -8.83 -3.37 -6.10
C LEU A 133 -8.25 -4.62 -5.44
N ARG A 134 -7.34 -5.33 -6.12
CA ARG A 134 -6.63 -6.48 -5.55
C ARG A 134 -5.83 -6.10 -4.31
N TYR A 135 -5.05 -5.04 -4.36
CA TYR A 135 -4.20 -4.64 -3.22
C TYR A 135 -5.02 -3.95 -2.11
N SER A 136 -5.95 -3.07 -2.47
CA SER A 136 -6.77 -2.35 -1.50
C SER A 136 -7.71 -3.24 -0.70
N ALA A 137 -8.11 -4.41 -1.22
CA ALA A 137 -8.85 -5.42 -0.46
C ALA A 137 -8.10 -5.94 0.79
N GLY A 138 -6.76 -5.86 0.80
CA GLY A 138 -5.93 -6.22 1.94
C GLY A 138 -5.59 -5.06 2.88
N ALA A 139 -5.88 -3.82 2.47
CA ALA A 139 -5.55 -2.61 3.22
C ALA A 139 -6.37 -2.48 4.51
N GLY A 140 -5.77 -1.86 5.53
CA GLY A 140 -6.48 -1.52 6.77
C GLY A 140 -7.45 -0.35 6.55
N ARG A 141 -7.09 0.58 5.68
CA ARG A 141 -7.92 1.74 5.35
C ARG A 141 -7.68 2.23 3.93
N VAL A 142 -8.75 2.63 3.26
CA VAL A 142 -8.74 3.33 1.97
C VAL A 142 -9.57 4.60 2.14
N PHE A 143 -9.05 5.76 1.75
CA PHE A 143 -9.78 7.03 1.84
C PHE A 143 -9.27 8.04 0.82
N VAL A 144 -10.13 8.97 0.41
CA VAL A 144 -9.72 10.11 -0.41
C VAL A 144 -9.22 11.23 0.50
N ILE A 145 -8.06 11.80 0.18
CA ILE A 145 -7.52 12.95 0.90
C ILE A 145 -8.43 14.15 0.60
N PRO A 146 -8.97 14.84 1.62
CA PRO A 146 -9.78 16.02 1.39
C PRO A 146 -8.94 17.11 0.71
N PRO A 147 -9.54 17.91 -0.19
CA PRO A 147 -8.84 19.03 -0.81
C PRO A 147 -8.33 19.99 0.28
N ALA A 148 -7.17 20.61 0.04
CA ALA A 148 -6.66 21.63 0.94
C ALA A 148 -7.69 22.76 1.08
N PRO A 149 -7.91 23.28 2.30
CA PRO A 149 -8.72 24.48 2.46
C PRO A 149 -8.11 25.64 1.65
N PRO A 150 -8.96 26.55 1.13
CA PRO A 150 -8.53 27.69 0.32
C PRO A 150 -7.62 28.66 1.09
#